data_AF-A0A2M7PJY8-F1
#
_entry.id   AF-A0A2M7PJY8-F1
#
_cell.length_a   1.000
_cell.length_b   1.000
_cell.length_c   1.000
_cell.angle_alpha   90.00
_cell.angle_beta   90.00
_cell.angle_gamma   90.00
#
_symmetry.space_group_name_H-M   'P 1'
#
loop_
_entity.id
_entity.type
_entity.pdbx_description
1 polymer ?
#
loop_
_entity_poly.entity_id
_entity_poly.type
_entity_poly.pdbx_seq_one_letter_code
_entity_poly.pdbx_strand_id
1 'polypeptide(L)'
;MKKTTGLIFLILLGSMLFSQISNPIIFNSARLDINNIEATINANGNLFYTPTDTSNFELGYEFPKGSGKHTFFNSTFWIGGLNENNELRLAGELYNQVGNDFWNGPLSVNNGLVSCSETTANQWNKVWKLSAEEIAWHIQHYRDWGYIPTENIASWPAHGDMNLNQSANLAPFVDFDNDQIYNPMNGDYPLIKGDQCIYFIFNDVKRLTE
;
A
#
# COMPACT_ATOMS: atom_id res chain seq x y z
N MET A 1 50.15 -54.20 -30.42
CA MET A 1 48.95 -53.32 -30.52
C MET A 1 48.79 -52.58 -29.20
N LYS A 2 49.16 -51.30 -29.14
CA LYS A 2 49.00 -50.47 -27.92
C LYS A 2 47.54 -50.00 -27.86
N LYS A 3 46.82 -50.34 -26.79
CA LYS A 3 45.47 -49.81 -26.52
C LYS A 3 45.63 -48.46 -25.84
N THR A 4 45.17 -47.40 -26.50
CA THR A 4 45.13 -46.04 -25.93
C THR A 4 43.77 -45.89 -25.25
N THR A 5 43.74 -45.89 -23.92
CA THR A 5 42.53 -45.62 -23.15
C THR A 5 42.39 -44.10 -23.02
N GLY A 6 41.43 -43.51 -23.74
CA GLY A 6 41.10 -42.09 -23.62
C GLY A 6 40.24 -41.83 -22.40
N LEU A 7 40.70 -40.97 -21.49
CA LEU A 7 39.93 -40.49 -20.34
C LEU A 7 39.06 -39.31 -20.80
N ILE A 8 37.74 -39.44 -20.75
CA ILE A 8 36.81 -38.32 -21.05
C ILE A 8 36.48 -37.63 -19.72
N PHE A 9 36.89 -36.37 -19.59
CA PHE A 9 36.51 -35.51 -18.47
C PHE A 9 35.20 -34.78 -18.86
N LEU A 10 34.10 -35.12 -18.20
CA LEU A 10 32.82 -34.44 -18.37
C LEU A 10 32.73 -33.33 -17.31
N ILE A 11 32.87 -32.07 -17.73
CA ILE A 11 32.66 -30.92 -16.83
C ILE A 11 31.17 -30.57 -16.87
N LEU A 12 30.44 -30.97 -15.84
CA LEU A 12 29.07 -30.51 -15.59
C LEU A 12 29.15 -29.10 -14.99
N LEU A 13 29.01 -28.08 -15.84
CA LEU A 13 28.72 -26.72 -15.40
C LEU A 13 27.26 -26.67 -14.93
N GLY A 14 27.06 -26.73 -13.62
CA GLY A 14 25.76 -26.48 -13.01
C GLY A 14 25.40 -25.00 -13.21
N SER A 15 24.55 -24.71 -14.19
CA SER A 15 23.91 -23.41 -14.30
C SER A 15 22.88 -23.30 -13.18
N MET A 16 23.14 -22.45 -12.18
CA MET A 16 22.09 -22.01 -11.26
C MET A 16 21.08 -21.21 -12.08
N LEU A 17 19.88 -21.75 -12.25
CA LEU A 17 18.74 -20.98 -12.72
C LEU A 17 18.26 -20.13 -11.55
N PHE A 18 18.60 -18.83 -11.57
CA PHE A 18 17.89 -17.87 -10.74
C PHE A 18 16.51 -17.66 -11.37
N SER A 19 15.49 -18.30 -10.81
CA SER A 19 14.11 -17.84 -11.02
C SER A 19 13.96 -16.53 -10.23
N GLN A 20 14.25 -15.40 -10.88
CA GLN A 20 13.81 -14.09 -10.43
C GLN A 20 12.82 -13.55 -11.46
N ILE A 21 11.62 -14.13 -11.47
CA ILE A 21 10.46 -13.34 -11.84
C ILE A 21 9.84 -12.89 -10.51
N SER A 22 10.50 -11.95 -9.84
CA SER A 22 9.70 -11.00 -9.06
C SER A 22 8.98 -10.19 -10.12
N ASN A 23 7.71 -10.49 -10.38
CA ASN A 23 6.86 -9.48 -10.99
C ASN A 23 7.07 -8.21 -10.15
N PRO A 24 7.38 -7.05 -10.77
CA PRO A 24 7.46 -5.82 -9.99
C PRO A 24 6.15 -5.76 -9.20
N ILE A 25 6.24 -5.59 -7.88
CA ILE A 25 5.05 -5.38 -7.07
C ILE A 25 4.44 -4.11 -7.63
N ILE A 26 3.38 -4.24 -8.43
CA ILE A 26 2.65 -3.09 -8.93
C ILE A 26 1.86 -2.61 -7.73
N PHE A 27 2.35 -1.56 -7.11
CA PHE A 27 1.63 -0.90 -6.03
C PHE A 27 0.39 -0.26 -6.64
N ASN A 28 -0.75 -0.54 -6.04
CA ASN A 28 -1.94 0.20 -6.36
C ASN A 28 -1.72 1.65 -5.98
N SER A 29 -2.20 2.56 -6.81
CA SER A 29 -1.94 3.98 -6.65
C SER A 29 -3.13 4.79 -7.19
N ALA A 30 -3.21 6.01 -6.70
CA ALA A 30 -4.14 7.02 -7.21
C ALA A 30 -3.43 8.37 -7.24
N ARG A 31 -3.96 9.28 -8.05
CA ARG A 31 -3.44 10.64 -8.15
C ARG A 31 -4.36 11.60 -7.42
N LEU A 32 -3.82 12.35 -6.48
CA LEU A 32 -4.47 13.56 -5.97
C LEU A 32 -4.38 14.60 -7.09
N ASP A 33 -5.48 15.19 -7.50
CA ASP A 33 -5.58 15.92 -8.75
C ASP A 33 -6.48 17.15 -8.67
N ILE A 34 -6.26 17.94 -7.61
CA ILE A 34 -7.01 19.15 -7.27
C ILE A 34 -6.07 20.37 -7.15
N ASN A 35 -6.61 21.58 -7.24
CA ASN A 35 -5.86 22.83 -7.03
C ASN A 35 -4.61 22.98 -7.90
N ASN A 36 -4.69 22.51 -9.16
CA ASN A 36 -3.60 22.56 -10.13
C ASN A 36 -2.35 21.75 -9.74
N ILE A 37 -2.52 20.78 -8.84
CA ILE A 37 -1.52 19.79 -8.46
C ILE A 37 -1.96 18.44 -9.03
N GLU A 38 -1.01 17.65 -9.50
CA GLU A 38 -1.16 16.21 -9.66
C GLU A 38 -0.11 15.51 -8.81
N ALA A 39 -0.51 14.59 -7.93
CA ALA A 39 0.37 13.93 -6.99
C ALA A 39 0.02 12.43 -6.86
N THR A 40 0.89 11.55 -7.36
CA THR A 40 0.74 10.09 -7.21
C THR A 40 1.04 9.64 -5.78
N ILE A 41 0.14 8.82 -5.23
CA ILE A 41 0.23 8.22 -3.90
C ILE A 41 0.11 6.70 -4.07
N ASN A 42 1.11 5.94 -3.62
CA ASN A 42 1.11 4.48 -3.69
C ASN A 42 0.67 3.86 -2.35
N ALA A 43 0.05 2.68 -2.40
CA ALA A 43 -0.48 1.97 -1.22
C ALA A 43 0.60 1.64 -0.16
N ASN A 44 1.85 1.50 -0.57
CA ASN A 44 2.97 1.17 0.32
C ASN A 44 3.60 2.40 1.00
N GLY A 45 3.03 3.59 0.83
CA GLY A 45 3.52 4.82 1.45
C GLY A 45 4.65 5.52 0.68
N ASN A 46 5.06 5.01 -0.48
CA ASN A 46 5.93 5.76 -1.38
C ASN A 46 5.10 6.84 -2.11
N LEU A 47 5.54 8.09 -2.05
CA LEU A 47 4.84 9.23 -2.62
C LEU A 47 5.63 9.83 -3.78
N PHE A 48 4.92 10.21 -4.83
CA PHE A 48 5.45 10.98 -5.97
C PHE A 48 6.47 10.23 -6.84
N TYR A 49 6.69 8.95 -6.57
CA TYR A 49 7.57 8.09 -7.34
C TYR A 49 6.86 6.75 -7.55
N THR A 50 6.76 6.30 -8.79
CA THR A 50 6.19 4.98 -9.10
C THR A 50 7.17 4.22 -9.99
N PRO A 51 7.83 3.15 -9.50
CA PRO A 51 8.66 2.32 -10.34
C PRO A 51 7.75 1.56 -11.33
N THR A 52 8.03 1.68 -12.63
CA THR A 52 7.26 0.99 -13.68
C THR A 52 7.94 -0.32 -14.10
N ASP A 53 9.26 -0.40 -13.96
CA ASP A 53 10.05 -1.63 -14.07
C ASP A 53 11.36 -1.50 -13.28
N THR A 54 12.34 -2.38 -13.52
CA THR A 54 13.63 -2.41 -12.82
C THR A 54 14.54 -1.21 -13.14
N SER A 55 14.23 -0.44 -14.17
CA SER A 55 15.05 0.65 -14.72
C SER A 55 14.28 1.96 -14.95
N ASN A 56 12.94 1.90 -14.98
CA ASN A 56 12.07 3.02 -15.30
C ASN A 56 11.16 3.39 -14.13
N PHE A 57 10.81 4.68 -14.08
CA PHE A 57 9.91 5.24 -13.07
C PHE A 57 9.09 6.39 -13.66
N GLU A 58 7.97 6.66 -13.01
CA GLU A 58 7.13 7.83 -13.25
C GLU A 58 7.33 8.86 -12.14
N LEU A 59 7.45 10.14 -12.54
CA LEU A 59 7.44 11.27 -11.61
C LEU A 59 5.99 11.63 -11.29
N GLY A 60 5.66 11.59 -10.01
CA GLY A 60 4.29 11.64 -9.55
C GLY A 60 3.83 13.00 -9.04
N TYR A 61 4.71 13.94 -8.69
CA TYR A 61 4.30 15.28 -8.23
C TYR A 61 4.52 16.32 -9.32
N GLU A 62 3.45 16.93 -9.80
CA GLU A 62 3.45 17.93 -10.86
C GLU A 62 2.75 19.22 -10.41
N PHE A 63 3.40 20.35 -10.63
CA PHE A 63 2.80 21.68 -10.46
C PHE A 63 3.43 22.71 -11.42
N PRO A 64 2.63 23.47 -12.19
CA PRO A 64 1.20 23.28 -12.44
C PRO A 64 0.87 21.93 -13.09
N LYS A 65 -0.29 21.36 -12.79
CA LYS A 65 -0.81 20.15 -13.45
C LYS A 65 -0.84 20.35 -14.97
N GLY A 66 -0.28 19.40 -15.72
CA GLY A 66 -0.17 19.46 -17.19
C GLY A 66 0.96 20.34 -17.74
N SER A 67 1.88 20.82 -16.89
CA SER A 67 3.05 21.62 -17.32
C SER A 67 4.30 20.81 -17.67
N GLY A 68 4.35 19.52 -17.29
CA GLY A 68 5.53 18.65 -17.32
C GLY A 68 6.58 18.98 -16.27
N LYS A 69 6.28 19.87 -15.31
CA LYS A 69 7.22 20.29 -14.27
C LYS A 69 6.97 19.53 -12.97
N HIS A 70 7.98 18.76 -12.55
CA HIS A 70 7.93 17.98 -11.34
C HIS A 70 8.81 18.60 -10.26
N THR A 71 8.21 18.97 -9.12
CA THR A 71 8.92 19.70 -8.04
C THR A 71 9.41 18.79 -6.92
N PHE A 72 8.77 17.65 -6.71
CA PHE A 72 9.21 16.62 -5.77
C PHE A 72 9.52 15.33 -6.52
N PHE A 73 10.68 14.75 -6.24
CA PHE A 73 11.11 13.49 -6.86
C PHE A 73 10.50 12.27 -6.17
N ASN A 74 10.58 12.21 -4.83
CA ASN A 74 10.06 11.13 -4.00
C ASN A 74 9.84 11.67 -2.57
N SER A 75 8.88 11.11 -1.84
CA SER A 75 8.78 11.24 -0.39
C SER A 75 8.35 9.90 0.23
N THR A 76 9.08 9.43 1.23
CA THR A 76 8.84 8.15 1.92
C THR A 76 8.98 8.34 3.43
N PHE A 77 8.27 7.54 4.21
CA PHE A 77 8.37 7.56 5.66
C PHE A 77 9.54 6.70 6.13
N TRP A 78 10.43 7.26 6.95
CA TRP A 78 11.51 6.52 7.61
C TRP A 78 11.34 6.68 9.12
N ILE A 79 11.47 5.58 9.85
CA ILE A 79 11.35 5.58 11.31
C ILE A 79 12.40 4.68 11.92
N GLY A 80 13.05 5.14 12.99
CA GLY A 80 14.02 4.34 13.69
C GLY A 80 14.26 4.80 15.13
N GLY A 81 14.90 3.94 15.90
CA GLY A 81 15.21 4.16 17.30
C GLY A 81 16.16 3.10 17.85
N LEU A 82 16.65 3.33 19.06
CA LEU A 82 17.45 2.36 19.80
C LEU A 82 16.53 1.53 20.70
N ASN A 83 16.78 0.22 20.78
CA ASN A 83 16.16 -0.62 21.81
C ASN A 83 16.90 -0.49 23.16
N GLU A 84 16.44 -1.24 24.16
CA GLU A 84 17.03 -1.28 25.51
C GLU A 84 18.52 -1.70 25.54
N ASN A 85 19.00 -2.35 24.49
CA ASN A 85 20.39 -2.79 24.32
C ASN A 85 21.25 -1.83 23.48
N ASN A 86 20.74 -0.63 23.14
CA ASN A 86 21.37 0.32 22.21
C ASN A 86 21.54 -0.21 20.77
N GLU A 87 20.73 -1.17 20.35
CA GLU A 87 20.73 -1.67 18.97
C GLU A 87 19.78 -0.83 18.11
N LEU A 88 20.24 -0.44 16.92
CA LEU A 88 19.42 0.31 15.97
C LEU A 88 18.32 -0.57 15.40
N ARG A 89 17.09 -0.09 15.50
CA ARG A 89 15.91 -0.57 14.79
C ARG A 89 15.50 0.52 13.80
N LEU A 90 15.44 0.19 12.52
CA LEU A 90 15.12 1.12 11.44
C LEU A 90 14.17 0.43 10.46
N ALA A 91 13.14 1.15 10.05
CA ALA A 91 12.35 0.86 8.87
C ALA A 91 12.53 2.04 7.90
N GLY A 92 13.08 1.78 6.72
CA GLY A 92 13.34 2.83 5.75
C GLY A 92 13.75 2.27 4.39
N GLU A 93 13.21 2.88 3.33
CA GLU A 93 13.42 2.44 1.95
C GLU A 93 14.09 3.53 1.10
N LEU A 94 14.83 3.12 0.07
CA LEU A 94 15.36 4.02 -0.94
C LEU A 94 14.77 3.70 -2.31
N TYR A 95 13.87 4.57 -2.78
CA TYR A 95 13.18 4.49 -4.08
C TYR A 95 12.48 3.15 -4.33
N ASN A 96 12.11 2.45 -3.26
CA ASN A 96 11.54 1.13 -3.29
C ASN A 96 12.47 0.08 -3.96
N GLN A 97 13.78 0.40 -4.03
CA GLN A 97 14.83 -0.43 -4.62
C GLN A 97 15.67 -1.13 -3.55
N VAL A 98 15.84 -0.50 -2.39
CA VAL A 98 16.64 -0.99 -1.26
C VAL A 98 15.88 -0.74 0.03
N GLY A 99 15.95 -1.67 0.99
CA GLY A 99 15.34 -1.50 2.32
C GLY A 99 13.82 -1.49 2.29
N ASN A 100 13.19 -2.36 1.49
CA ASN A 100 11.73 -2.45 1.44
C ASN A 100 11.19 -3.08 2.74
N ASP A 101 11.09 -2.24 3.76
CA ASP A 101 10.71 -2.61 5.13
C ASP A 101 9.21 -2.46 5.36
N PHE A 102 8.47 -1.88 4.41
CA PHE A 102 7.05 -1.58 4.56
C PHE A 102 6.14 -2.51 3.74
N TRP A 103 4.97 -2.79 4.30
CA TRP A 103 3.96 -3.68 3.75
C TRP A 103 2.58 -3.04 3.84
N ASN A 104 1.73 -3.28 2.84
CA ASN A 104 0.39 -2.70 2.86
C ASN A 104 -0.47 -3.33 3.97
N GLY A 105 -1.40 -2.56 4.48
CA GLY A 105 -2.45 -3.01 5.38
C GLY A 105 -2.13 -2.95 6.86
N PRO A 106 -3.13 -3.29 7.68
CA PRO A 106 -3.05 -3.29 9.13
C PRO A 106 -2.27 -4.47 9.69
N LEU A 107 -1.92 -4.35 10.97
CA LEU A 107 -1.29 -5.41 11.73
C LEU A 107 -2.33 -6.33 12.35
N SER A 108 -2.06 -7.63 12.27
CA SER A 108 -2.79 -8.69 12.96
C SER A 108 -2.09 -9.03 14.27
N VAL A 109 -2.85 -9.47 15.28
CA VAL A 109 -2.30 -9.88 16.58
C VAL A 109 -2.79 -11.27 16.93
N ASN A 110 -1.88 -12.19 17.24
CA ASN A 110 -2.26 -13.52 17.71
C ASN A 110 -1.39 -13.91 18.91
N ASN A 111 -2.03 -14.12 20.07
CA ASN A 111 -1.35 -14.43 21.33
C ASN A 111 -0.20 -13.47 21.66
N GLY A 112 -0.39 -12.16 21.39
CA GLY A 112 0.60 -11.11 21.63
C GLY A 112 1.69 -11.00 20.57
N LEU A 113 1.67 -11.83 19.52
CA LEU A 113 2.57 -11.72 18.38
C LEU A 113 1.92 -10.87 17.29
N VAL A 114 2.65 -9.85 16.85
CA VAL A 114 2.26 -8.94 15.78
C VAL A 114 2.73 -9.50 14.44
N SER A 115 1.85 -9.56 13.44
CA SER A 115 2.18 -10.08 12.11
C SER A 115 1.38 -9.41 10.99
N CYS A 116 1.86 -9.57 9.76
CA CYS A 116 1.13 -9.25 8.53
C CYS A 116 1.45 -10.36 7.52
N SER A 117 0.44 -11.08 7.04
CA SER A 117 0.65 -12.16 6.06
C SER A 117 0.73 -11.62 4.64
N GLU A 118 1.31 -12.41 3.73
CA GLU A 118 1.34 -12.10 2.30
C GLU A 118 -0.07 -11.87 1.74
N THR A 119 -1.03 -12.69 2.14
CA THR A 119 -2.43 -12.59 1.74
C THR A 119 -3.03 -11.26 2.19
N THR A 120 -2.86 -10.87 3.46
CA THR A 120 -3.32 -9.58 3.96
C THR A 120 -2.65 -8.43 3.22
N ALA A 121 -1.32 -8.42 3.07
CA ALA A 121 -0.61 -7.34 2.39
C ALA A 121 -1.03 -7.16 0.92
N ASN A 122 -1.38 -8.25 0.24
CA ASN A 122 -1.90 -8.20 -1.13
C ASN A 122 -3.34 -7.69 -1.21
N GLN A 123 -4.21 -8.10 -0.28
CA GLN A 123 -5.58 -7.58 -0.18
C GLN A 123 -5.60 -6.07 0.11
N TRP A 124 -4.64 -5.60 0.90
CA TRP A 124 -4.51 -4.20 1.30
C TRP A 124 -3.64 -3.38 0.35
N ASN A 125 -3.17 -3.93 -0.77
CA ASN A 125 -2.57 -3.16 -1.86
C ASN A 125 -3.65 -2.31 -2.56
N LYS A 126 -4.19 -1.34 -1.84
CA LYS A 126 -5.33 -0.50 -2.22
C LYS A 126 -5.14 0.90 -1.66
N VAL A 127 -5.68 1.86 -2.41
CA VAL A 127 -5.83 3.25 -1.99
C VAL A 127 -7.29 3.65 -2.14
N TRP A 128 -7.77 4.51 -1.26
CA TRP A 128 -9.14 5.04 -1.29
C TRP A 128 -9.09 6.53 -1.60
N LYS A 129 -9.36 6.89 -2.85
CA LYS A 129 -9.44 8.29 -3.30
C LYS A 129 -10.87 8.80 -3.15
N LEU A 130 -11.06 9.88 -2.41
CA LEU A 130 -12.36 10.51 -2.20
C LEU A 130 -12.24 12.02 -2.25
N SER A 131 -13.30 12.66 -2.72
CA SER A 131 -13.52 14.10 -2.60
C SER A 131 -14.58 14.42 -1.55
N ALA A 132 -14.51 15.63 -0.98
CA ALA A 132 -15.54 16.15 -0.10
C ALA A 132 -16.89 16.25 -0.82
N GLU A 133 -16.88 16.48 -2.14
CA GLU A 133 -18.08 16.51 -2.98
C GLU A 133 -18.75 15.14 -3.08
N GLU A 134 -18.00 14.07 -3.33
CA GLU A 134 -18.53 12.69 -3.35
C GLU A 134 -19.17 12.31 -2.02
N ILE A 135 -18.55 12.69 -0.91
CA ILE A 135 -19.07 12.44 0.44
C ILE A 135 -20.34 13.27 0.68
N ALA A 136 -20.33 14.56 0.32
CA ALA A 136 -21.51 15.42 0.45
C ALA A 136 -22.69 14.92 -0.40
N TRP A 137 -22.41 14.38 -1.58
CA TRP A 137 -23.41 13.73 -2.42
C TRP A 137 -24.00 12.50 -1.73
N HIS A 138 -23.14 11.62 -1.19
CA HIS A 138 -23.58 10.45 -0.45
C HIS A 138 -24.49 10.79 0.74
N ILE A 139 -24.09 11.75 1.57
CA ILE A 139 -24.86 12.22 2.73
C ILE A 139 -26.29 12.65 2.34
N GLN A 140 -26.44 13.28 1.17
CA GLN A 140 -27.74 13.77 0.69
C GLN A 140 -28.62 12.68 0.07
N HIS A 141 -28.03 11.64 -0.52
CA HIS A 141 -28.74 10.70 -1.41
C HIS A 141 -28.76 9.25 -0.91
N TYR A 142 -28.11 8.92 0.23
CA TYR A 142 -28.03 7.52 0.70
C TYR A 142 -29.37 6.82 0.91
N ARG A 143 -30.46 7.58 1.09
CA ARG A 143 -31.84 7.08 1.24
C ARG A 143 -32.65 7.05 -0.05
N ASP A 144 -32.11 7.57 -1.13
CA ASP A 144 -32.82 7.63 -2.40
C ASP A 144 -32.99 6.24 -2.99
N TRP A 145 -34.16 6.02 -3.62
CA TRP A 145 -34.46 4.73 -4.23
C TRP A 145 -33.46 4.42 -5.36
N GLY A 146 -32.73 3.32 -5.21
CA GLY A 146 -31.74 2.86 -6.20
C GLY A 146 -30.37 3.53 -6.10
N TYR A 147 -30.12 4.34 -5.07
CA TYR A 147 -28.79 4.87 -4.80
C TYR A 147 -27.80 3.75 -4.47
N ILE A 148 -26.58 3.89 -4.99
CA ILE A 148 -25.44 3.00 -4.73
C ILE A 148 -24.23 3.87 -4.39
N PRO A 149 -23.58 3.69 -3.22
CA PRO A 149 -22.36 4.41 -2.89
C PRO A 149 -21.23 4.12 -3.89
N THR A 150 -20.33 5.08 -4.08
CA THR A 150 -19.12 4.84 -4.88
C THR A 150 -18.27 3.74 -4.23
N GLU A 151 -17.42 3.06 -5.00
CA GLU A 151 -16.61 1.95 -4.48
C GLU A 151 -15.79 2.37 -3.24
N ASN A 152 -15.19 3.55 -3.24
CA ASN A 152 -14.36 4.01 -2.13
C ASN A 152 -15.18 4.36 -0.88
N ILE A 153 -16.44 4.78 -1.01
CA ILE A 153 -17.36 4.92 0.12
C ILE A 153 -17.84 3.54 0.57
N ALA A 154 -18.30 2.69 -0.34
CA ALA A 154 -18.80 1.35 -0.04
C ALA A 154 -17.77 0.47 0.67
N SER A 155 -16.49 0.59 0.28
CA SER A 155 -15.38 -0.22 0.77
C SER A 155 -14.42 0.52 1.69
N TRP A 156 -14.83 1.66 2.26
CA TRP A 156 -13.97 2.44 3.16
C TRP A 156 -13.43 1.56 4.30
N PRO A 157 -12.13 1.58 4.60
CA PRO A 157 -11.51 0.61 5.49
C PRO A 157 -11.63 1.05 6.96
N ALA A 158 -12.85 1.32 7.42
CA ALA A 158 -13.11 1.79 8.77
C ALA A 158 -12.66 0.79 9.85
N HIS A 159 -12.81 -0.51 9.57
CA HIS A 159 -12.55 -1.59 10.52
C HIS A 159 -11.59 -2.64 9.96
N GLY A 160 -10.81 -3.26 10.86
CA GLY A 160 -9.98 -4.43 10.54
C GLY A 160 -10.74 -5.75 10.67
N ASP A 161 -10.10 -6.83 10.21
CA ASP A 161 -10.63 -8.19 10.37
C ASP A 161 -10.50 -8.66 11.83
N MET A 162 -11.65 -8.86 12.48
CA MET A 162 -11.72 -9.36 13.85
C MET A 162 -11.16 -10.78 14.01
N ASN A 163 -11.24 -11.62 12.97
CA ASN A 163 -10.68 -12.99 13.03
C ASN A 163 -9.14 -12.98 13.09
N LEU A 164 -8.53 -11.88 12.64
CA LEU A 164 -7.09 -11.64 12.68
C LEU A 164 -6.69 -10.75 13.88
N ASN A 165 -7.64 -10.40 14.75
CA ASN A 165 -7.50 -9.40 15.82
C ASN A 165 -6.84 -8.10 15.34
N GLN A 166 -7.26 -7.60 14.17
CA GLN A 166 -6.84 -6.29 13.70
C GLN A 166 -7.54 -5.18 14.49
N SER A 167 -7.03 -3.94 14.39
CA SER A 167 -7.65 -2.79 15.06
C SER A 167 -9.12 -2.66 14.68
N ALA A 168 -9.96 -2.45 15.69
CA ALA A 168 -11.38 -2.17 15.47
C ALA A 168 -11.57 -0.89 14.66
N ASN A 169 -10.71 0.13 14.82
CA ASN A 169 -10.79 1.38 14.05
C ASN A 169 -9.49 1.57 13.26
N LEU A 170 -9.58 1.49 11.94
CA LEU A 170 -8.47 1.62 11.00
C LEU A 170 -8.52 2.92 10.21
N ALA A 171 -9.70 3.38 9.82
CA ALA A 171 -9.89 4.66 9.13
C ALA A 171 -10.99 5.47 9.81
N PRO A 172 -10.84 6.80 9.91
CA PRO A 172 -11.84 7.65 10.52
C PRO A 172 -13.10 7.72 9.66
N PHE A 173 -14.26 7.67 10.31
CA PHE A 173 -15.58 7.81 9.70
C PHE A 173 -16.52 8.54 10.65
N VAL A 174 -17.62 9.04 10.13
CA VAL A 174 -18.74 9.52 10.92
C VAL A 174 -19.76 8.40 11.00
N ASP A 175 -20.00 7.93 12.22
CA ASP A 175 -21.06 7.00 12.60
C ASP A 175 -22.35 7.80 12.80
N PHE A 176 -23.30 7.65 11.88
CA PHE A 176 -24.52 8.45 11.84
C PHE A 176 -25.62 7.85 12.74
N ASP A 177 -25.70 6.52 12.83
CA ASP A 177 -26.72 5.83 13.62
C ASP A 177 -26.24 5.40 15.02
N ASN A 178 -24.97 5.67 15.36
CA ASN A 178 -24.28 5.39 16.61
C ASN A 178 -24.17 3.89 16.95
N ASP A 179 -24.05 3.02 15.95
CA ASP A 179 -23.89 1.57 16.15
C ASP A 179 -22.42 1.10 16.20
N GLN A 180 -21.47 2.01 15.95
CA GLN A 180 -20.01 1.81 15.90
C GLN A 180 -19.52 0.91 14.74
N ILE A 181 -20.37 0.64 13.75
CA ILE A 181 -20.08 -0.22 12.61
C ILE A 181 -20.32 0.57 11.32
N TYR A 182 -19.25 0.86 10.59
CA TYR A 182 -19.33 1.56 9.33
C TYR A 182 -20.25 0.86 8.32
N ASN A 183 -21.39 1.49 8.05
CA ASN A 183 -22.35 1.09 7.05
C ASN A 183 -22.87 2.31 6.26
N PRO A 184 -22.40 2.52 5.02
CA PRO A 184 -22.81 3.68 4.23
C PRO A 184 -24.30 3.65 3.85
N MET A 185 -24.95 2.48 3.89
CA MET A 185 -26.40 2.40 3.66
C MET A 185 -27.23 2.81 4.89
N ASN A 186 -26.62 2.89 6.07
CA ASN A 186 -27.25 3.47 7.26
C ASN A 186 -26.97 4.99 7.39
N GLY A 187 -26.15 5.55 6.51
CA GLY A 187 -25.82 6.97 6.45
C GLY A 187 -24.44 7.32 6.96
N ASP A 188 -23.60 6.32 7.28
CA ASP A 188 -22.22 6.54 7.67
C ASP A 188 -21.38 6.99 6.49
N TYR A 189 -20.32 7.76 6.76
CA TYR A 189 -19.45 8.24 5.70
C TYR A 189 -18.01 8.46 6.14
N PRO A 190 -17.05 8.37 5.19
CA PRO A 190 -15.64 8.64 5.46
C PRO A 190 -15.42 10.04 6.03
N LEU A 191 -14.61 10.14 7.09
CA LEU A 191 -14.18 11.43 7.65
C LEU A 191 -12.80 11.77 7.09
N ILE A 192 -12.78 12.56 6.02
CA ILE A 192 -11.54 12.95 5.33
C ILE A 192 -11.07 14.34 5.73
N LYS A 193 -9.80 14.66 5.41
CA LYS A 193 -9.23 16.00 5.52
C LYS A 193 -9.09 16.65 4.14
N GLY A 194 -9.47 17.92 4.03
CA GLY A 194 -9.39 18.69 2.78
C GLY A 194 -10.47 18.32 1.77
N ASP A 195 -10.41 18.94 0.59
CA ASP A 195 -11.40 18.75 -0.48
C ASP A 195 -11.22 17.44 -1.26
N GLN A 196 -10.01 16.86 -1.21
CA GLN A 196 -9.69 15.57 -1.79
C GLN A 196 -8.66 14.85 -0.92
N CYS A 197 -8.83 13.53 -0.76
CA CYS A 197 -7.99 12.68 0.06
C CYS A 197 -7.67 11.38 -0.68
N ILE A 198 -6.49 10.84 -0.44
CA ILE A 198 -6.15 9.45 -0.76
C ILE A 198 -5.74 8.80 0.56
N TYR A 199 -6.49 7.79 0.98
CA TYR A 199 -6.21 7.01 2.18
C TYR A 199 -5.51 5.70 1.82
N PHE A 200 -4.56 5.29 2.63
CA PHE A 200 -3.85 4.01 2.53
C PHE A 200 -3.37 3.60 3.91
N ILE A 201 -3.13 2.30 4.10
CA ILE A 201 -2.62 1.75 5.35
C ILE A 201 -1.41 0.90 5.02
N PHE A 202 -0.36 1.01 5.83
CA PHE A 202 0.88 0.27 5.69
C PHE A 202 1.55 0.11 7.05
N ASN A 203 2.47 -0.85 7.18
CA ASN A 203 3.17 -1.21 8.41
C ASN A 203 4.60 -1.69 8.12
N ASP A 204 5.45 -1.80 9.14
CA ASP A 204 6.86 -2.22 9.03
C ASP A 204 7.13 -3.64 9.57
N VAL A 205 6.08 -4.41 9.88
CA VAL A 205 6.29 -5.75 10.45
C VAL A 205 6.74 -6.72 9.37
N LYS A 206 7.80 -7.46 9.65
CA LYS A 206 8.39 -8.40 8.71
C LYS A 206 7.34 -9.41 8.24
N ARG A 207 7.15 -9.49 6.92
CA ARG A 207 6.30 -10.48 6.26
C ARG A 207 6.69 -11.90 6.68
N LEU A 208 5.74 -12.64 7.25
CA LEU A 208 5.86 -14.08 7.40
C LEU A 208 5.32 -14.72 6.12
N THR A 209 6.13 -15.55 5.46
CA THR A 209 5.61 -16.49 4.46
C THR A 209 4.83 -17.55 5.23
N GLU A 210 3.56 -17.74 4.89
CA GLU A 210 2.76 -18.87 5.40
C GLU A 210 3.38 -20.21 4.98
#